data_AF-A0A0R2WVH5-F1
#
_entry.id   AF-A0A0R2WVH5-F1
#
_cell.length_a   1.000
_cell.length_b   1.000
_cell.length_c   1.000
_cell.angle_alpha   90.00
_cell.angle_beta   90.00
_cell.angle_gamma   90.00
#
_symmetry.space_group_name_H-M   'P 1'
#
loop_
_entity.id
_entity.type
_entity.pdbx_description
1 polymer ?
#
loop_
_entity_poly.entity_id
_entity_poly.type
_entity_poly.pdbx_seq_one_letter_code
_entity_poly.pdbx_strand_id
1 'polypeptide(L)'
;MNLSVKDIDGEVLLVSQFTLAADTQKGLRPGFSSAMPPASAEPLFETMVAQASRQHTKTKSGVFGADMQISLLNDGPVTFILRA
;
A
#
# COMPACT_ATOMS: atom_id res chain seq x y z
N MET A 1 6.49 -20.21 5.73
CA MET A 1 5.41 -19.20 5.83
C MET A 1 4.38 -19.66 6.84
N ASN A 2 4.65 -19.47 8.13
CA ASN A 2 3.78 -19.85 9.24
C ASN A 2 3.76 -18.80 10.37
N LEU A 3 4.50 -17.71 10.18
CA LEU A 3 4.57 -16.57 11.09
C LEU A 3 4.12 -15.33 10.31
N SER A 4 3.32 -14.49 10.96
CA SER A 4 2.92 -13.18 10.47
C SER A 4 4.00 -12.12 10.74
N VAL A 5 3.84 -10.93 10.17
CA VAL A 5 4.72 -9.78 10.48
C VAL A 5 4.72 -9.43 11.98
N LYS A 6 3.60 -9.69 12.68
CA LYS A 6 3.49 -9.48 14.13
C LYS A 6 4.31 -10.50 14.91
N ASP A 7 4.26 -11.77 14.52
CA ASP A 7 4.92 -12.86 15.25
C ASP A 7 6.44 -12.72 15.24
N ILE A 8 6.99 -12.03 14.23
CA ILE A 8 8.43 -11.77 14.09
C ILE A 8 8.84 -10.36 14.54
N ASP A 9 7.93 -9.57 15.13
CA ASP A 9 8.15 -8.16 15.50
C ASP A 9 8.71 -7.30 14.34
N GLY A 10 8.23 -7.60 13.13
CA GLY A 10 8.62 -6.96 11.89
C GLY A 10 8.03 -5.56 11.72
N GLU A 11 8.58 -4.81 10.77
CA GLU A 11 8.15 -3.46 10.43
C GLU A 11 7.20 -3.45 9.23
N VAL A 12 6.39 -2.41 9.13
CA VAL A 12 5.43 -2.22 8.03
C VAL A 12 5.69 -0.87 7.38
N LEU A 13 5.86 -0.84 6.06
CA LEU A 13 5.91 0.39 5.27
C LEU A 13 4.64 0.51 4.41
N LEU A 14 3.86 1.55 4.64
CA LEU A 14 2.66 1.87 3.86
C LEU A 14 2.93 2.97 2.84
N VAL A 15 2.68 2.69 1.56
CA VAL A 15 2.82 3.64 0.46
C VAL A 15 1.51 3.70 -0.30
N SER A 16 0.95 4.90 -0.49
CA SER A 16 -0.27 5.09 -1.27
C SER A 16 -0.01 4.77 -2.75
N GLN A 17 -0.78 3.84 -3.35
CA GLN A 17 -0.57 3.40 -4.73
C GLN A 17 -1.89 3.28 -5.51
N PHE A 18 -2.40 4.39 -6.05
CA PHE A 18 -3.66 4.41 -6.80
C PHE A 18 -3.63 3.54 -8.07
N THR A 19 -2.44 3.28 -8.64
CA THR A 19 -2.33 2.51 -9.88
C THR A 19 -2.71 1.05 -9.73
N LEU A 20 -2.80 0.53 -8.51
CA LEU A 20 -3.33 -0.82 -8.27
C LEU A 20 -4.82 -0.94 -8.62
N ALA A 21 -5.55 0.19 -8.65
CA ALA A 21 -6.95 0.24 -9.06
C ALA A 21 -7.12 0.44 -10.58
N ALA A 22 -6.05 0.33 -11.37
CA ALA A 22 -6.11 0.50 -12.82
C ALA A 22 -6.93 -0.60 -13.51
N ASP A 23 -7.68 -0.22 -14.54
CA ASP A 23 -8.12 -1.12 -15.60
C ASP A 23 -7.06 -1.12 -16.73
N THR A 24 -6.54 -2.31 -17.03
CA THR A 24 -5.52 -2.53 -18.06
C THR A 24 -5.99 -3.47 -19.16
N GLN A 25 -7.29 -3.73 -19.29
CA GLN A 25 -7.80 -4.71 -20.26
C GLN A 25 -7.72 -4.27 -21.72
N LYS A 26 -7.65 -2.96 -22.02
CA LYS A 26 -7.68 -2.42 -23.38
C LYS A 26 -6.65 -1.32 -23.61
N GLY A 27 -6.03 -1.36 -24.79
CA GLY A 27 -5.05 -0.35 -25.22
C GLY A 27 -3.74 -0.42 -24.43
N LEU A 28 -2.93 0.63 -24.56
CA LEU A 28 -1.62 0.75 -23.90
C LEU A 28 -1.61 1.76 -22.74
N ARG A 29 -2.76 2.40 -22.47
CA ARG A 29 -2.91 3.39 -21.40
C ARG A 29 -3.87 2.85 -20.33
N PRO A 30 -3.44 2.69 -19.06
CA PRO A 30 -4.35 2.28 -18.00
C PRO A 30 -5.46 3.31 -17.77
N GLY A 31 -6.67 2.81 -17.51
CA GLY A 31 -7.80 3.60 -17.02
C GLY A 31 -7.88 3.56 -15.50
N PHE A 32 -8.37 4.63 -14.86
CA PHE A 32 -8.46 4.74 -13.39
C PHE A 32 -9.87 5.12 -12.92
N SER A 33 -10.90 4.80 -13.70
CA SER A 33 -12.30 5.12 -13.36
C SER A 33 -12.77 4.45 -12.06
N SER A 34 -12.19 3.32 -11.68
CA SER A 34 -12.42 2.62 -10.41
C SER A 34 -11.62 3.16 -9.23
N ALA A 35 -10.64 4.04 -9.45
CA ALA A 35 -9.85 4.60 -8.38
C ALA A 35 -10.67 5.65 -7.61
N MET A 36 -10.53 5.64 -6.28
CA MET A 36 -11.15 6.66 -5.43
C MET A 36 -10.50 8.04 -5.69
N PRO A 37 -11.29 9.14 -5.75
CA PRO A 37 -10.74 10.49 -5.89
C PRO A 37 -9.79 10.85 -4.74
N PRO A 38 -8.74 11.68 -4.98
CA PRO A 38 -7.74 12.00 -3.96
C PRO A 38 -8.32 12.53 -2.64
N ALA A 39 -9.32 13.43 -2.71
CA ALA A 39 -9.96 14.03 -1.53
C ALA A 39 -10.65 13.01 -0.60
N SER A 40 -11.10 11.87 -1.15
CA SER A 40 -11.66 10.77 -0.36
C SER A 40 -10.61 9.71 0.00
N ALA A 41 -9.60 9.52 -0.86
CA ALA A 41 -8.57 8.50 -0.69
C ALA A 41 -7.53 8.88 0.38
N GLU A 42 -7.19 10.16 0.52
CA GLU A 42 -6.21 10.63 1.50
C GLU A 42 -6.67 10.37 2.95
N PRO A 43 -7.88 10.77 3.38
CA PRO A 43 -8.35 10.44 4.74
C PRO A 43 -8.46 8.93 5.00
N LEU A 44 -8.77 8.14 3.96
CA LEU A 44 -8.82 6.68 4.07
C LEU A 44 -7.40 6.11 4.29
N PHE A 45 -6.42 6.61 3.54
CA PHE A 45 -5.02 6.21 3.70
C PHE A 45 -4.48 6.59 5.09
N GLU A 46 -4.76 7.81 5.57
CA GLU A 46 -4.41 8.24 6.93
C GLU A 46 -5.03 7.35 8.01
N THR A 47 -6.30 6.98 7.83
CA THR A 47 -6.99 6.04 8.72
C THR A 47 -6.32 4.67 8.73
N MET A 48 -5.92 4.16 7.56
CA MET A 48 -5.19 2.89 7.43
C MET A 48 -3.83 2.96 8.15
N VAL A 49 -3.07 4.05 7.96
CA VAL A 49 -1.79 4.26 8.66
C VAL A 49 -2.00 4.29 10.16
N ALA A 50 -3.02 4.99 10.66
CA ALA A 50 -3.34 5.05 12.08
C ALA A 50 -3.73 3.67 12.64
N GLN A 51 -4.53 2.89 11.92
CA GLN A 51 -4.92 1.53 12.33
C GLN A 51 -3.73 0.57 12.35
N ALA A 52 -2.89 0.59 11.30
CA ALA A 52 -1.69 -0.23 11.24
C ALA A 52 -0.72 0.12 12.37
N SER A 53 -0.50 1.41 12.64
CA SER A 53 0.39 1.88 13.71
C SER A 53 -0.06 1.45 15.11
N ARG A 54 -1.37 1.29 15.33
CA ARG A 54 -1.91 0.75 16.60
C ARG A 54 -1.62 -0.73 16.78
N GLN A 55 -1.54 -1.50 15.70
CA GLN A 55 -1.30 -2.95 15.73
C GLN A 55 0.18 -3.31 15.59
N HIS A 56 0.95 -2.46 14.90
CA HIS A 56 2.36 -2.60 14.57
C HIS A 56 3.07 -1.27 14.86
N THR A 57 3.70 -1.14 16.03
CA THR A 57 4.31 0.11 16.51
C THR A 57 5.44 0.63 15.62
N LYS A 58 6.06 -0.23 14.82
CA LYS A 58 7.12 0.10 13.85
C LYS A 58 6.56 0.41 12.45
N THR A 59 5.31 0.85 12.35
CA THR A 59 4.73 1.28 11.06
C THR A 59 5.38 2.59 10.60
N LYS A 60 5.78 2.63 9.32
CA LYS A 60 6.23 3.82 8.59
C LYS A 60 5.30 4.07 7.41
N SER A 61 5.24 5.30 6.95
CA SER A 61 4.47 5.66 5.75
C SER A 61 5.27 6.56 4.81
N GLY A 62 4.92 6.49 3.52
CA GLY A 62 5.27 7.53 2.57
C GLY A 62 4.43 8.80 2.75
N VAL A 63 4.46 9.66 1.72
CA VAL A 63 3.66 10.89 1.66
C VAL A 63 2.60 10.74 0.57
N PHE A 64 1.33 10.92 0.93
CA PHE A 64 0.23 10.79 -0.03
C PHE A 64 0.37 11.79 -1.18
N GLY A 65 0.19 11.33 -2.41
CA GLY A 65 0.21 12.19 -3.61
C GLY A 65 1.58 12.76 -4.00
N ALA A 66 2.64 12.49 -3.25
CA ALA A 66 4.00 12.93 -3.57
C ALA A 66 4.66 12.00 -4.60
N ASP A 67 5.57 12.55 -5.40
CA ASP A 67 6.54 11.72 -6.12
C ASP A 67 7.49 11.07 -5.11
N MET A 68 7.69 9.76 -5.24
CA MET A 68 8.42 8.96 -4.27
C MET A 68 9.30 7.93 -4.98
N GLN A 69 10.52 7.78 -4.50
CA GLN A 69 11.41 6.70 -4.89
C GLN A 69 11.53 5.72 -3.72
N ILE A 70 10.98 4.51 -3.90
CA ILE A 70 10.95 3.47 -2.87
C ILE A 70 12.02 2.44 -3.19
N SER A 71 13.02 2.33 -2.31
CA SER A 71 13.97 1.22 -2.34
C SER A 71 13.46 0.08 -1.47
N LEU A 72 13.48 -1.13 -2.01
CA LEU A 72 13.20 -2.34 -1.25
C LEU A 72 14.17 -3.47 -1.61
N LEU A 73 14.41 -4.36 -0.64
CA LEU A 73 14.99 -5.67 -0.86
C LEU A 73 13.87 -6.70 -0.65
N ASN A 74 13.46 -7.40 -1.70
CA ASN A 74 12.40 -8.40 -1.60
C ASN A 74 13.00 -9.76 -1.28
N ASP A 75 13.05 -10.11 0.01
CA ASP A 75 13.61 -11.38 0.50
C ASP A 75 12.64 -12.55 0.18
N GLY A 76 13.10 -13.47 -0.68
CA GLY A 76 12.29 -14.50 -1.33
C GLY A 76 12.55 -14.58 -2.84
N PRO A 77 11.84 -13.79 -3.69
CA PRO A 77 10.83 -12.81 -3.31
C PRO A 77 9.45 -13.43 -3.07
N VAL A 78 8.69 -12.83 -2.15
CA VAL A 78 7.31 -13.24 -1.85
C VAL A 78 6.39 -12.04 -2.03
N THR A 79 5.32 -12.19 -2.84
CA THR A 79 4.37 -11.11 -3.11
C THR A 79 2.95 -11.64 -3.02
N PHE A 80 2.11 -10.95 -2.24
CA PHE A 80 0.68 -11.23 -2.15
C PHE A 80 -0.12 -10.01 -2.59
N ILE A 81 -1.21 -10.26 -3.32
CA ILE A 81 -2.21 -9.25 -3.64
C ILE A 81 -3.45 -9.56 -2.81
N LEU A 82 -3.80 -8.66 -1.90
CA LEU A 82 -5.02 -8.74 -1.09
C LEU A 82 -6.05 -7.75 -1.64
N ARG A 83 -7.34 -8.12 -1.57
CA ARG A 83 -8.49 -7.29 -1.96
C ARG A 83 -9.56 -7.47 -0.88
N ALA A 84 -10.25 -6.38 -0.53
CA ALA A 84 -11.38 -6.38 0.40
C ALA A 84 -12.70 -6.67 -0.33
#